data_AF-A0A966RFZ5-F1
#
_entry.id   AF-A0A966RFZ5-F1
#
_cell.length_a   1.000
_cell.length_b   1.000
_cell.length_c   1.000
_cell.angle_alpha   90.00
_cell.angle_beta   90.00
_cell.angle_gamma   90.00
#
_symmetry.space_group_name_H-M   'P 1'
#
loop_
_entity.id
_entity.type
_entity.pdbx_description
1 polymer ?
#
loop_
_entity_poly.entity_id
_entity_poly.type
_entity_poly.pdbx_seq_one_letter_code
_entity_poly.pdbx_strand_id
1 'polypeptide(L)'
;MKAVEQIVTLYKQRSSYYAPFHSKMRTVQAIYNGTMEVPLPDMERSDMPSTPNLLAQGVDQMAGRISSVIPSVTFAEKDVTRAERRRVTTAARVVNGWWQEDRLPMKMKRRSRSLIAYGMAPTVIRWDPKESR
;
A
#
# COMPACT_ATOMS: atom_id res chain seq x y z
N MET A 1 26.06 -16.69 -5.18
CA MET A 1 25.91 -15.81 -3.99
C MET A 1 26.77 -14.58 -4.18
N LYS A 2 26.33 -13.39 -3.75
CA LYS A 2 27.19 -12.18 -3.76
C LYS A 2 28.25 -12.27 -2.66
N ALA A 3 29.40 -11.62 -2.84
CA ALA A 3 30.41 -11.51 -1.79
C ALA A 3 29.88 -10.70 -0.59
N VAL A 4 30.33 -11.01 0.62
CA VAL A 4 29.84 -10.39 1.87
C VAL A 4 29.96 -8.86 1.83
N GLU A 5 31.09 -8.34 1.36
CA GLU A 5 31.34 -6.90 1.22
C GLU A 5 30.36 -6.20 0.27
N GLN A 6 29.98 -6.89 -0.81
CA GLN A 6 28.99 -6.39 -1.76
C GLN A 6 27.60 -6.33 -1.13
N ILE A 7 27.25 -7.29 -0.26
CA ILE A 7 25.97 -7.30 0.47
C ILE A 7 25.91 -6.10 1.42
N VAL A 8 26.99 -5.87 2.19
CA VAL A 8 27.06 -4.74 3.15
C VAL A 8 27.00 -3.40 2.44
N THR A 9 27.73 -3.25 1.33
CA THR A 9 27.71 -2.03 0.52
C THR A 9 26.30 -1.73 0.01
N LEU A 10 25.62 -2.75 -0.52
CA LEU A 10 24.27 -2.64 -1.05
C LEU A 10 23.24 -2.33 0.04
N TYR A 11 23.43 -2.87 1.25
CA TYR A 11 22.63 -2.51 2.42
C TYR A 11 22.81 -1.04 2.81
N LYS A 12 24.07 -0.58 2.97
CA LYS A 12 24.38 0.81 3.35
C LYS A 12 23.82 1.80 2.32
N GLN A 13 23.97 1.51 1.04
CA GLN A 13 23.43 2.33 -0.05
C GLN A 13 21.90 2.44 0.01
N ARG A 14 21.19 1.34 0.24
CA ARG A 14 19.72 1.38 0.38
C ARG A 14 19.29 2.12 1.64
N SER A 15 19.97 1.87 2.75
CA SER A 15 19.68 2.53 4.02
C SER A 15 19.83 4.05 3.90
N SER A 16 20.91 4.53 3.30
CA SER A 16 21.12 5.97 3.12
C SER A 16 20.14 6.58 2.13
N TYR A 17 19.85 5.90 1.02
CA TYR A 17 18.92 6.36 -0.01
C TYR A 17 17.50 6.55 0.53
N TYR A 18 16.97 5.58 1.30
CA TYR A 18 15.60 5.63 1.82
C TYR A 18 15.47 6.38 3.17
N ALA A 19 16.57 6.69 3.85
CA ALA A 19 16.53 7.31 5.19
C ALA A 19 15.68 8.59 5.27
N PRO A 20 15.81 9.57 4.35
CA PRO A 20 15.01 10.80 4.42
C PRO A 20 13.50 10.52 4.28
N PHE A 21 13.14 9.57 3.40
CA PHE A 21 11.75 9.20 3.14
C PHE A 21 11.14 8.45 4.32
N HIS A 22 11.86 7.46 4.86
CA HIS A 22 11.44 6.73 6.07
C HIS A 22 11.35 7.62 7.31
N SER A 23 12.18 8.66 7.41
CA SER A 23 12.08 9.64 8.49
C SER A 23 10.71 10.34 8.47
N LYS A 24 10.31 10.85 7.31
CA LYS A 24 8.98 11.49 7.12
C LYS A 24 7.83 10.52 7.41
N MET A 25 7.94 9.26 6.98
CA MET A 25 6.92 8.24 7.29
C MET A 25 6.79 7.97 8.79
N ARG A 26 7.91 7.92 9.51
CA ARG A 26 7.89 7.75 10.97
C ARG A 26 7.20 8.93 11.65
N THR A 27 7.41 10.15 11.17
CA THR A 27 6.66 11.33 11.66
C THR A 27 5.16 11.18 11.41
N VAL A 28 4.75 10.83 10.19
CA VAL A 28 3.32 10.60 9.88
C VAL A 28 2.73 9.48 10.74
N GLN A 29 3.48 8.40 10.96
CA GLN A 29 3.08 7.29 11.82
C GLN A 29 2.91 7.73 13.28
N ALA A 30 3.84 8.54 13.81
CA ALA A 30 3.76 9.06 15.16
C ALA A 30 2.53 9.98 15.35
N ILE A 31 2.25 10.84 14.37
CA ILE A 31 1.03 11.67 14.36
C ILE A 31 -0.21 10.79 14.30
N TYR A 32 -0.26 9.83 13.37
CA TYR A 32 -1.41 8.94 13.20
C TYR A 32 -1.73 8.14 14.47
N ASN A 33 -0.69 7.64 15.16
CA ASN A 33 -0.83 6.88 16.40
C ASN A 33 -1.01 7.74 17.65
N GLY A 34 -0.88 9.07 17.55
CA GLY A 34 -0.96 9.99 18.70
C GLY A 34 0.25 9.94 19.62
N THR A 35 1.38 9.38 19.18
CA THR A 35 2.63 9.27 19.95
C THR A 35 3.64 10.37 19.59
N MET A 36 3.24 11.35 18.79
CA MET A 36 4.10 12.48 18.47
C MET A 36 4.18 13.39 19.68
N GLU A 37 5.38 13.56 20.23
CA GLU A 37 5.67 14.56 21.25
C GLU A 37 6.09 15.86 20.56
N VAL A 38 5.52 16.99 21.00
CA VAL A 38 5.90 18.32 20.52
C VAL A 38 6.73 18.98 21.63
N PRO A 39 7.97 19.39 21.35
CA PRO A 39 8.76 20.12 22.34
C PRO A 39 8.11 21.48 22.59
N LEU A 40 7.72 21.74 23.83
CA LEU A 40 7.22 23.03 24.26
C LEU A 40 8.41 23.92 24.67
N PRO A 41 8.52 25.15 24.15
CA PRO A 41 9.67 26.02 24.44
C PRO A 41 9.75 26.46 25.91
N ASP A 42 8.61 26.46 26.63
CA ASP A 42 8.51 26.98 28.00
C ASP A 42 8.31 25.90 29.09
N MET A 43 8.35 24.61 28.73
CA MET A 43 8.21 23.49 29.67
C MET A 43 9.32 22.45 29.43
N GLU A 44 10.02 22.03 30.49
CA GLU A 44 11.02 20.94 30.44
C GLU A 44 10.43 19.56 30.10
N ARG A 45 9.11 19.46 29.96
CA ARG A 45 8.39 18.23 29.63
C ARG A 45 7.83 18.28 28.21
N SER A 46 8.10 17.22 27.45
CA SER A 46 7.31 16.89 26.27
C SER A 46 5.94 16.36 26.72
N ASP A 47 4.88 17.11 26.40
CA ASP A 47 3.51 16.65 26.60
C ASP A 47 2.92 16.12 25.28
N MET A 48 1.97 15.20 25.39
CA MET A 48 1.17 14.80 24.24
C MET A 48 0.42 16.03 23.69
N PRO A 49 0.43 16.27 22.38
CA PRO A 49 -0.29 17.38 21.79
C PRO A 49 -1.79 17.23 22.09
N SER A 50 -2.36 18.22 22.78
CA SER A 50 -3.78 18.26 23.14
C SER A 50 -4.71 18.55 21.95
N THR A 51 -4.19 18.58 20.72
CA THR A 51 -4.93 18.91 19.51
C THR A 51 -5.59 17.68 18.87
N PRO A 52 -6.81 17.80 18.32
CA PRO A 52 -7.46 16.72 17.59
C PRO A 52 -6.59 16.19 16.44
N ASN A 53 -6.49 14.85 16.32
CA ASN A 53 -5.72 14.19 15.28
C ASN A 53 -6.44 14.22 13.91
N LEU A 54 -6.43 15.40 13.29
CA LEU A 54 -7.03 15.63 11.96
C LEU A 54 -6.34 14.80 10.87
N LEU A 55 -5.06 14.46 11.05
CA LEU A 55 -4.33 13.64 10.09
C LEU A 55 -4.91 12.22 10.05
N ALA A 56 -5.11 11.57 11.19
CA ALA A 56 -5.66 10.22 11.22
C ALA A 56 -7.05 10.17 10.58
N GLN A 57 -7.90 11.13 10.94
CA GLN A 57 -9.23 11.26 10.36
C GLN A 57 -9.18 11.49 8.84
N GLY A 58 -8.33 12.40 8.36
CA GLY A 58 -8.17 12.68 6.94
C GLY A 58 -7.65 11.50 6.14
N VAL A 59 -6.67 10.77 6.68
CA VAL A 59 -6.13 9.54 6.05
C VAL A 59 -7.24 8.50 5.90
N ASP A 60 -8.02 8.24 6.95
CA ASP A 60 -9.05 7.21 6.89
C ASP A 60 -10.23 7.60 5.99
N GLN A 61 -10.62 8.88 5.97
CA GLN A 61 -11.66 9.38 5.06
C GLN A 61 -11.23 9.27 3.60
N MET A 62 -10.03 9.77 3.26
CA MET A 62 -9.51 9.71 1.88
C MET A 62 -9.26 8.26 1.44
N ALA A 63 -8.70 7.43 2.31
CA ALA A 63 -8.51 6.02 2.01
C ALA A 63 -9.84 5.30 1.75
N GLY A 64 -10.86 5.61 2.55
CA GLY A 64 -12.23 5.13 2.34
C GLY A 64 -12.76 5.49 0.96
N ARG A 65 -12.61 6.75 0.55
CA ARG A 65 -13.04 7.25 -0.77
C ARG A 65 -12.30 6.58 -1.94
N ILE A 66 -11.02 6.27 -1.79
CA ILE A 66 -10.28 5.53 -2.83
C ILE A 66 -10.76 4.08 -2.90
N SER A 67 -10.98 3.44 -1.75
CA SER A 67 -11.38 2.04 -1.69
C SER A 67 -12.85 1.76 -1.99
N SER A 68 -13.68 2.81 -2.15
CA SER A 68 -15.12 2.65 -2.40
C SER A 68 -15.45 2.18 -3.81
N VAL A 69 -14.52 2.35 -4.75
CA VAL A 69 -14.66 1.90 -6.14
C VAL A 69 -13.66 0.78 -6.39
N ILE A 70 -14.18 -0.43 -6.57
CA ILE A 70 -13.39 -1.58 -7.01
C ILE A 70 -13.44 -1.58 -8.54
N PRO A 71 -12.30 -1.46 -9.24
CA PRO A 71 -12.30 -1.57 -10.69
C PRO A 71 -12.78 -2.97 -11.10
N SER A 72 -13.47 -3.08 -12.24
CA SER A 72 -13.73 -4.37 -12.89
C SER A 72 -12.74 -4.55 -14.04
N VAL A 73 -12.11 -5.72 -14.13
CA VAL A 73 -11.21 -6.00 -15.25
C VAL A 73 -12.03 -6.42 -16.44
N THR A 74 -11.90 -5.69 -17.54
CA THR A 74 -12.42 -6.04 -18.86
C THR A 74 -11.25 -6.21 -19.82
N PHE A 75 -11.42 -7.10 -20.80
CA PHE A 75 -10.45 -7.32 -21.86
C PHE A 75 -11.08 -6.88 -23.19
N ALA A 76 -10.26 -6.34 -24.09
CA ALA A 76 -10.70 -5.97 -25.43
C ALA A 76 -10.59 -7.17 -26.39
N GLU A 77 -11.53 -7.30 -27.31
CA GLU A 77 -11.44 -8.21 -28.44
C GLU A 77 -10.41 -7.67 -29.45
N LYS A 78 -9.47 -8.51 -29.90
CA LYS A 78 -8.54 -8.18 -30.98
C LYS A 78 -9.25 -8.23 -32.33
N ASP A 79 -9.99 -9.31 -32.59
CA ASP A 79 -10.79 -9.55 -33.80
C ASP A 79 -12.25 -9.85 -33.46
N VAL A 80 -13.18 -9.52 -34.37
CA VAL A 80 -14.64 -9.69 -34.18
C VAL A 80 -15.07 -11.14 -34.45
N THR A 81 -14.45 -12.09 -33.76
CA THR A 81 -14.74 -13.52 -33.89
C THR A 81 -15.42 -14.07 -32.63
N ARG A 82 -16.40 -14.98 -32.79
CA ARG A 82 -17.10 -15.60 -31.63
C ARG A 82 -16.16 -16.31 -30.65
N ALA A 83 -15.12 -16.97 -31.15
CA ALA A 83 -14.13 -17.66 -30.33
C ALA A 83 -13.36 -16.67 -29.43
N GLU A 84 -13.00 -15.52 -29.98
CA GLU A 84 -12.29 -14.48 -29.25
C GLU A 84 -13.18 -13.80 -28.20
N ARG A 85 -14.42 -13.47 -28.56
CA ARG A 85 -15.43 -12.97 -27.60
C ARG A 85 -15.57 -13.87 -26.37
N ARG A 86 -15.62 -15.19 -26.59
CA ARG A 86 -15.65 -16.18 -25.50
C ARG A 86 -14.38 -16.14 -24.67
N ARG A 87 -13.21 -16.02 -25.30
CA ARG A 87 -11.90 -15.95 -24.62
C ARG A 87 -11.78 -14.72 -23.73
N VAL A 88 -12.11 -13.54 -24.28
CA VAL A 88 -12.14 -12.26 -23.57
C VAL A 88 -13.07 -12.30 -22.37
N THR A 89 -14.29 -12.81 -22.56
CA THR A 89 -15.28 -12.96 -21.48
C THR A 89 -14.77 -13.91 -20.39
N THR A 90 -14.14 -15.03 -20.79
CA THR A 90 -13.59 -16.01 -19.86
C THR A 90 -12.43 -15.41 -19.05
N ALA A 91 -11.50 -14.71 -19.71
CA ALA A 91 -10.39 -14.04 -19.04
C ALA A 91 -10.88 -13.00 -18.03
N ALA A 92 -11.87 -12.18 -18.41
CA ALA A 92 -12.48 -11.21 -17.49
C ALA A 92 -13.08 -11.90 -16.26
N ARG A 93 -13.81 -13.01 -16.46
CA ARG A 93 -14.41 -13.77 -15.36
C ARG A 93 -13.35 -14.39 -14.43
N VAL A 94 -12.28 -14.96 -14.99
CA VAL A 94 -11.19 -15.56 -14.21
C VAL A 94 -10.51 -14.51 -13.33
N VAL A 95 -10.11 -13.37 -13.90
CA VAL A 95 -9.42 -12.32 -13.13
C VAL A 95 -10.32 -11.72 -12.06
N ASN A 96 -11.58 -11.43 -12.38
CA ASN A 96 -12.53 -10.93 -11.37
C ASN A 96 -12.81 -12.00 -10.29
N GLY A 97 -12.81 -13.29 -10.64
CA GLY A 97 -12.91 -14.41 -9.70
C GLY A 97 -11.74 -14.46 -8.71
N TRP A 98 -10.50 -14.36 -9.22
CA TRP A 98 -9.31 -14.26 -8.36
C TRP A 98 -9.37 -13.06 -7.42
N TRP A 99 -9.86 -11.91 -7.88
CA TRP A 99 -10.00 -10.71 -7.04
C TRP A 99 -11.03 -10.89 -5.91
N GLN A 100 -12.09 -11.64 -6.16
CA GLN A 100 -13.07 -11.99 -5.14
C GLN A 100 -12.48 -12.94 -4.10
N GLU A 101 -11.79 -14.00 -4.55
CA GLU A 101 -11.09 -14.96 -3.68
C GLU A 101 -10.04 -14.27 -2.79
N ASP A 102 -9.26 -13.36 -3.39
CA ASP A 102 -8.18 -12.64 -2.72
C ASP A 102 -8.68 -11.55 -1.76
N ARG A 103 -9.99 -11.36 -1.65
CA ARG A 103 -10.65 -10.30 -0.85
C ARG A 103 -10.06 -8.91 -1.15
N LEU A 104 -9.90 -8.63 -2.45
CA LEU A 104 -9.29 -7.39 -2.95
C LEU A 104 -9.79 -6.11 -2.26
N PRO A 105 -11.10 -5.90 -2.01
CA PRO A 105 -11.57 -4.71 -1.28
C PRO A 105 -10.88 -4.47 0.07
N MET A 106 -10.66 -5.52 0.87
CA MET A 106 -9.97 -5.38 2.16
C MET A 106 -8.51 -4.97 1.97
N LYS A 107 -7.84 -5.58 0.97
CA LYS A 107 -6.44 -5.24 0.64
C LYS A 107 -6.33 -3.82 0.09
N MET A 108 -7.27 -3.40 -0.75
CA MET A 108 -7.32 -2.03 -1.29
C MET A 108 -7.48 -0.99 -0.18
N LYS A 109 -8.34 -1.22 0.82
CA LYS A 109 -8.43 -0.30 1.97
C LYS A 109 -7.09 -0.09 2.68
N ARG A 110 -6.33 -1.18 2.93
CA ARG A 110 -5.00 -1.09 3.52
C ARG A 110 -4.02 -0.35 2.62
N ARG A 111 -4.03 -0.64 1.32
CA ARG A 111 -3.19 0.02 0.32
C ARG A 111 -3.49 1.51 0.19
N SER A 112 -4.76 1.90 0.18
CA SER A 112 -5.19 3.30 0.10
C SER A 112 -4.72 4.10 1.32
N ARG A 113 -4.75 3.51 2.52
CA ARG A 113 -4.18 4.13 3.73
C ARG A 113 -2.68 4.37 3.57
N SER A 114 -1.93 3.37 3.12
CA SER A 114 -0.49 3.53 2.86
C SER A 114 -0.22 4.57 1.75
N LEU A 115 -1.06 4.63 0.72
CA LEU A 115 -0.90 5.57 -0.39
C LEU A 115 -1.06 7.02 0.10
N ILE A 116 -2.09 7.30 0.90
CA ILE A 116 -2.34 8.63 1.43
C ILE A 116 -1.34 9.00 2.53
N ALA A 117 -1.03 8.09 3.45
CA ALA A 117 -0.12 8.38 4.56
C ALA A 117 1.35 8.48 4.13
N TYR A 118 1.79 7.60 3.23
CA TYR A 118 3.21 7.42 2.93
C TYR A 118 3.57 7.69 1.46
N GLY A 119 2.60 8.00 0.60
CA GLY A 119 2.83 8.17 -0.83
C GLY A 119 3.16 6.85 -1.55
N MET A 120 2.87 5.69 -0.93
CA MET A 120 3.19 4.37 -1.48
C MET A 120 2.07 3.35 -1.26
N ALA A 121 1.84 2.49 -2.25
CA ALA A 121 0.82 1.44 -2.17
C ALA A 121 1.45 0.04 -2.29
N PRO A 122 2.23 -0.41 -1.28
CA PRO A 122 2.97 -1.67 -1.36
C PRO A 122 2.03 -2.86 -1.56
N THR A 123 2.49 -3.83 -2.35
CA THR A 123 1.82 -5.12 -2.57
C THR A 123 2.83 -6.24 -2.40
N VAL A 124 2.36 -7.37 -1.87
CA VAL A 124 3.17 -8.57 -1.70
C VAL A 124 2.53 -9.65 -2.56
N ILE A 125 3.31 -10.19 -3.48
CA ILE A 125 2.94 -11.35 -4.27
C ILE A 125 3.54 -12.55 -3.56
N ARG A 126 2.68 -13.42 -3.03
CA ARG A 126 3.10 -14.67 -2.41
C ARG A 126 3.02 -15.76 -3.46
N TRP A 127 4.11 -16.50 -3.65
CA TRP A 127 4.06 -17.75 -4.39
C TRP A 127 3.17 -18.76 -3.64
N ASP A 128 2.19 -19.34 -4.33
CA ASP A 128 1.40 -20.44 -3.78
C ASP A 128 1.81 -21.76 -4.46
N PRO A 129 2.47 -22.69 -3.74
CA PRO A 129 2.90 -23.94 -4.32
C PRO A 129 1.76 -24.95 -4.55
N LYS A 130 0.50 -24.65 -4.17
CA LYS A 130 -0.59 -25.65 -4.18
C LYS A 130 -1.44 -25.75 -5.46
N GLU A 131 -1.10 -25.08 -6.57
CA GLU A 131 -1.90 -25.15 -7.81
C GLU A 131 -1.21 -25.84 -9.01
N SER A 132 -0.10 -26.55 -8.81
CA SER A 132 0.48 -27.42 -9.85
C SER A 132 0.00 -28.88 -9.68
N ARG A 133 -1.29 -29.13 -9.88
CA ARG A 133 -1.83 -30.47 -10.09
C ARG A 133 -2.76 -30.48 -11.28
#